data_AF-S2K326-F1
#
_entry.id   AF-S2K326-F1
#
_cell.length_a   1.000
_cell.length_b   1.000
_cell.length_c   1.000
_cell.angle_alpha   90.00
_cell.angle_beta   90.00
_cell.angle_gamma   90.00
#
_symmetry.space_group_name_H-M   'P 1'
#
loop_
_entity.id
_entity.type
_entity.pdbx_description
1 polymer ?
#
loop_
_entity_poly.entity_id
_entity_poly.type
_entity_poly.pdbx_seq_one_letter_code
_entity_poly.pdbx_strand_id
1 'polypeptide(L)'
;MNHADTASYPVVDTNVDYYHHLQRYSALYRILLATPYSTNLIFKQWYRINLKLVNELDLALTGQQKSNCWLEVGCHLLVEKNKSIIPCKECFIECRPLQHDAWDSTTASDIAGFQNDSVGDLEFMVSLHDEGYVSSSTTASAKYYIHIYPRQQKQPSIMAFPLMIGPLSITEPSVHHTSNHILDDQWKEHDTSNAIYHGYRLQDNSFLIIQEDWSLGTPGKMWDSALVLSQMITDRIKQDPDYFRASHLIDLSAGTGCLGLLIAALYKSVYRNHQHNMPRITLTDLPEALDLIYRNRSYNHLEAYTNVRSLEWGSYQDVKNLLSEGPLHTVIASDVLYRPSTFYSLVQTLIWLSDENENQVDIYVGYKRRGLALCEERKFFDLCAKSFTITTVSAMPVVNHTVVESKTRTSPLEGWILNDGGLDNYNREMSNDDKNNNGTTPTKDKTPAIEQVEDEDDDPYNARIEKTGCYQENEDLQLCFFDTKDWRKCKKEMQAFRACFIKNSNNAGSKELIESAKHPQEL
;
A
#
# COMPACT_ATOMS: atom_id res chain seq x y z
N MET A 1 38.21 -43.04 -19.17
CA MET A 1 37.01 -42.74 -19.98
C MET A 1 35.87 -42.59 -19.01
N ASN A 2 35.31 -41.39 -18.98
CA ASN A 2 34.36 -40.88 -18.00
C ASN A 2 32.98 -41.52 -18.22
N HIS A 3 32.35 -42.00 -17.15
CA HIS A 3 30.90 -42.08 -17.08
C HIS A 3 30.43 -41.02 -16.09
N ALA A 4 29.79 -39.99 -16.63
CA ALA A 4 29.20 -38.90 -15.89
C ALA A 4 27.80 -39.33 -15.42
N ASP A 5 27.63 -39.36 -14.09
CA ASP A 5 26.31 -39.38 -13.47
C ASP A 5 25.65 -38.03 -13.72
N THR A 6 24.56 -38.05 -14.47
CA THR A 6 23.67 -36.90 -14.65
C THR A 6 22.72 -36.87 -13.47
N ALA A 7 23.02 -36.04 -12.48
CA ALA A 7 22.11 -35.72 -11.40
C ALA A 7 20.88 -35.01 -11.99
N SER A 8 19.74 -35.69 -11.97
CA SER A 8 18.43 -35.12 -12.24
C SER A 8 18.05 -34.18 -11.09
N TYR A 9 17.93 -32.88 -11.38
CA TYR A 9 17.33 -31.92 -10.47
C TYR A 9 15.83 -32.22 -10.33
N PRO A 10 15.26 -32.26 -9.12
CA PRO A 10 13.81 -32.31 -8.98
C PRO A 10 13.24 -30.93 -9.29
N VAL A 11 12.39 -30.89 -10.33
CA VAL A 11 11.45 -29.80 -10.58
C VAL A 11 10.39 -29.85 -9.47
N VAL A 12 10.33 -28.80 -8.65
CA VAL A 12 9.18 -28.55 -7.77
C VAL A 12 8.72 -27.12 -8.05
N ASP A 13 7.70 -27.02 -8.88
CA ASP A 13 6.99 -25.78 -9.15
C ASP A 13 5.81 -25.68 -8.16
N THR A 14 6.02 -24.95 -7.07
CA THR A 14 4.98 -24.55 -6.10
C THR A 14 5.08 -23.06 -5.75
N ASN A 15 5.69 -22.25 -6.63
CA ASN A 15 6.00 -20.83 -6.41
C ASN A 15 4.87 -19.87 -6.81
N VAL A 16 3.73 -20.42 -7.20
CA VAL A 16 2.66 -19.70 -7.90
C VAL A 16 1.92 -18.70 -6.98
N ASP A 17 1.82 -18.97 -5.68
CA ASP A 17 0.90 -18.25 -4.77
C ASP A 17 1.36 -16.82 -4.39
N TYR A 18 2.52 -16.65 -3.72
CA TYR A 18 3.00 -15.29 -3.41
C TYR A 18 3.46 -14.52 -4.65
N TYR A 19 3.87 -15.22 -5.70
CA TYR A 19 4.16 -14.59 -6.97
C TYR A 19 2.89 -13.94 -7.54
N HIS A 20 1.76 -14.65 -7.53
CA HIS A 20 0.46 -14.08 -7.90
C HIS A 20 0.00 -12.98 -6.94
N HIS A 21 0.20 -13.13 -5.62
CA HIS A 21 -0.09 -12.04 -4.69
C HIS A 21 0.72 -10.80 -5.04
N LEU A 22 2.03 -10.94 -5.22
CA LEU A 22 2.90 -9.84 -5.58
C LEU A 22 2.50 -9.23 -6.92
N GLN A 23 2.18 -10.03 -7.95
CA GLN A 23 1.65 -9.53 -9.22
C GLN A 23 0.31 -8.79 -9.06
N ARG A 24 -0.59 -9.32 -8.22
CA ARG A 24 -1.85 -8.65 -7.89
C ARG A 24 -1.62 -7.32 -7.19
N TYR A 25 -0.71 -7.27 -6.21
CA TYR A 25 -0.30 -6.04 -5.56
C TYR A 25 0.52 -5.14 -6.50
N SER A 26 1.11 -5.68 -7.56
CA SER A 26 1.79 -4.94 -8.62
C SER A 26 0.82 -4.28 -9.60
N ALA A 27 -0.38 -4.84 -9.74
CA ALA A 27 -1.51 -4.24 -10.45
C ALA A 27 -2.38 -3.36 -9.53
N LEU A 28 -1.95 -3.12 -8.29
CA LEU A 28 -2.70 -2.33 -7.32
C LEU A 28 -2.41 -0.84 -7.51
N TYR A 29 -3.39 -0.13 -8.04
CA TYR A 29 -3.34 1.32 -8.14
C TYR A 29 -3.46 1.97 -6.75
N ARG A 30 -3.10 3.24 -6.66
CA ARG A 30 -3.26 4.12 -5.49
C ARG A 30 -4.32 5.15 -5.83
N ILE A 31 -5.38 5.21 -5.01
CA ILE A 31 -6.29 6.36 -5.02
C ILE A 31 -5.54 7.51 -4.34
N LEU A 32 -5.30 8.61 -5.04
CA LEU A 32 -4.62 9.79 -4.50
C LEU A 32 -5.44 11.05 -4.76
N LEU A 33 -5.08 12.13 -4.07
CA LEU A 33 -5.65 13.45 -4.30
C LEU A 33 -5.06 14.06 -5.58
N ALA A 34 -5.94 14.55 -6.47
CA ALA A 34 -5.55 15.39 -7.59
C ALA A 34 -5.39 16.86 -7.17
N THR A 35 -6.15 17.30 -6.16
CA THR A 35 -6.07 18.64 -5.57
C THR A 35 -6.10 18.57 -4.05
N PRO A 36 -5.55 19.57 -3.33
CA PRO A 36 -5.68 19.66 -1.87
C PRO A 36 -7.14 19.65 -1.41
N TYR A 37 -7.40 19.15 -0.19
CA TYR A 37 -8.71 19.17 0.47
C TYR A 37 -8.72 20.15 1.64
N SER A 38 -9.91 20.65 2.01
CA SER A 38 -10.10 21.48 3.21
C SER A 38 -9.96 20.64 4.47
N THR A 39 -9.14 21.09 5.43
CA THR A 39 -9.02 20.44 6.74
C THR A 39 -10.09 20.86 7.73
N ASN A 40 -10.83 21.93 7.42
CA ASN A 40 -11.94 22.44 8.22
C ASN A 40 -13.25 22.25 7.46
N LEU A 41 -14.14 21.46 8.03
CA LEU A 41 -15.45 21.14 7.48
C LEU A 41 -16.56 21.72 8.36
N ILE A 42 -17.71 21.98 7.75
CA ILE A 42 -18.95 22.41 8.40
C ILE A 42 -19.96 21.28 8.21
N PHE A 43 -20.68 20.91 9.27
CA PHE A 43 -21.75 19.91 9.17
C PHE A 43 -22.80 20.33 8.14
N LYS A 44 -23.38 19.34 7.45
CA LYS A 44 -24.44 19.51 6.44
C LYS A 44 -24.03 20.37 5.23
N GLN A 45 -22.73 20.52 5.00
CA GLN A 45 -22.18 21.14 3.79
C GLN A 45 -21.56 20.08 2.87
N TRP A 46 -21.82 20.21 1.57
CA TRP A 46 -21.19 19.37 0.55
C TRP A 46 -19.78 19.87 0.23
N TYR A 47 -18.85 18.94 0.15
CA TYR A 47 -17.45 19.15 -0.22
C TYR A 47 -17.10 18.30 -1.43
N ARG A 48 -16.25 18.84 -2.31
CA ARG A 48 -15.74 18.16 -3.51
C ARG A 48 -14.33 17.65 -3.25
N ILE A 49 -14.05 16.43 -3.71
CA ILE A 49 -12.71 15.86 -3.75
C ILE A 49 -12.40 15.46 -5.19
N ASN A 50 -11.26 15.94 -5.70
CA ASN A 50 -10.71 15.48 -6.96
C ASN A 50 -9.65 14.40 -6.68
N LEU A 51 -9.76 13.29 -7.39
CA LEU A 51 -8.95 12.11 -7.22
C LEU A 51 -8.14 11.81 -8.49
N LYS A 52 -7.01 11.14 -8.32
CA LYS A 52 -6.25 10.53 -9.40
C LYS A 52 -5.92 9.08 -9.04
N LEU A 53 -5.91 8.22 -10.06
CA LEU A 53 -5.59 6.81 -9.95
C LEU A 53 -4.26 6.56 -10.66
N VAL A 54 -3.24 6.20 -9.87
CA VAL A 54 -1.87 5.98 -10.36
C VAL A 54 -1.30 4.70 -9.78
N ASN A 55 -0.35 4.07 -10.46
CA ASN A 55 0.40 2.97 -9.87
C ASN A 55 1.43 3.47 -8.84
N GLU A 56 2.23 2.56 -8.29
CA GLU A 56 3.28 2.87 -7.33
C GLU A 56 4.40 3.74 -7.90
N LEU A 57 4.47 3.96 -9.22
CA LEU A 57 5.43 4.82 -9.91
C LEU A 57 4.86 6.20 -10.28
N ASP A 58 3.65 6.56 -9.82
CA ASP A 58 2.93 7.79 -10.20
C ASP A 58 2.48 7.81 -11.67
N LEU A 59 2.36 6.64 -12.31
CA LEU A 59 1.89 6.52 -13.68
C LEU A 59 0.38 6.24 -13.72
N ALA A 60 -0.35 7.03 -14.49
CA ALA A 60 -1.79 6.89 -14.67
C ALA A 60 -2.15 5.78 -15.67
N LEU A 61 -3.42 5.36 -15.66
CA LEU A 61 -3.95 4.45 -16.69
C LEU A 61 -3.83 5.06 -18.09
N THR A 62 -3.57 4.21 -19.08
CA THR A 62 -3.49 4.62 -20.49
C THR A 62 -4.34 3.74 -21.39
N GLY A 63 -4.61 4.21 -22.61
CA GLY A 63 -5.28 3.44 -23.65
C GLY A 63 -6.63 2.84 -23.23
N GLN A 64 -6.80 1.54 -23.49
CA GLN A 64 -8.05 0.82 -23.23
C GLN A 64 -8.36 0.65 -21.74
N GLN A 65 -7.34 0.52 -20.89
CA GLN A 65 -7.54 0.44 -19.44
C GLN A 65 -8.15 1.74 -18.90
N LYS A 66 -7.71 2.89 -19.43
CA LYS A 66 -8.28 4.19 -19.10
C LYS A 66 -9.75 4.28 -19.56
N SER A 67 -10.03 3.98 -20.83
CA SER A 67 -11.40 4.08 -21.36
C SER A 67 -12.39 3.12 -20.72
N ASN A 68 -11.90 2.01 -20.15
CA ASN A 68 -12.72 0.99 -19.49
C ASN A 68 -12.68 1.10 -17.95
N CYS A 69 -12.04 2.14 -17.42
CA CYS A 69 -11.94 2.35 -15.99
C CYS A 69 -13.34 2.54 -15.37
N TRP A 70 -13.69 1.70 -14.42
CA TRP A 70 -14.94 1.82 -13.67
C TRP A 70 -14.69 1.45 -12.21
N LEU A 71 -14.37 2.45 -11.40
CA LEU A 71 -14.03 2.26 -9.99
C LEU A 71 -14.86 3.20 -9.12
N GLU A 72 -15.98 2.67 -8.61
CA GLU A 72 -16.82 3.37 -7.64
C GLU A 72 -16.18 3.31 -6.25
N VAL A 73 -16.18 4.44 -5.54
CA VAL A 73 -15.63 4.57 -4.19
C VAL A 73 -16.71 4.90 -3.17
N GLY A 74 -16.51 4.46 -1.93
CA GLY A 74 -17.28 4.84 -0.77
C GLY A 74 -16.44 5.63 0.22
N CYS A 75 -17.11 6.25 1.20
CA CYS A 75 -16.46 6.99 2.28
C CYS A 75 -16.89 6.43 3.64
N HIS A 76 -15.94 6.22 4.54
CA HIS A 76 -16.22 6.04 5.98
C HIS A 76 -15.64 7.21 6.76
N LEU A 77 -16.37 7.69 7.76
CA LEU A 77 -15.87 8.66 8.70
C LEU A 77 -15.27 7.95 9.91
N LEU A 78 -14.02 8.28 10.23
CA LEU A 78 -13.30 7.82 11.40
C LEU A 78 -13.06 8.99 12.35
N VAL A 79 -12.88 8.69 13.63
CA VAL A 79 -12.58 9.66 14.68
C VAL A 79 -11.45 9.16 15.58
N GLU A 80 -10.54 10.06 15.95
CA GLU A 80 -9.53 9.79 16.97
C GLU A 80 -10.16 9.89 18.37
N LYS A 81 -10.25 8.76 19.08
CA LYS A 81 -10.78 8.68 20.45
C LYS A 81 -9.90 7.77 21.30
N ASN A 82 -9.51 8.24 22.48
CA ASN A 82 -8.69 7.46 23.42
C ASN A 82 -7.40 6.88 22.82
N LYS A 83 -6.71 7.65 21.96
CA LYS A 83 -5.48 7.22 21.26
C LYS A 83 -5.69 6.05 20.28
N SER A 84 -6.89 5.93 19.75
CA SER A 84 -7.27 4.95 18.73
C SER A 84 -8.13 5.63 17.68
N ILE A 85 -7.96 5.22 16.43
CA ILE A 85 -8.72 5.76 15.31
C ILE A 85 -9.77 4.72 14.97
N ILE A 86 -11.03 5.08 15.10
CA ILE A 86 -12.16 4.15 15.05
C ILE A 86 -13.27 4.71 14.16
N PRO A 87 -14.17 3.86 13.62
CA PRO A 87 -15.38 4.34 12.95
C PRO A 87 -16.17 5.31 13.83
N CYS A 88 -16.54 6.46 13.27
CA CYS A 88 -17.39 7.43 13.95
C CYS A 88 -18.81 6.85 14.07
N LYS A 89 -19.38 6.90 15.27
CA LYS A 89 -20.76 6.43 15.53
C LYS A 89 -21.73 7.58 15.72
N GLU A 90 -21.21 8.77 15.98
CA GLU A 90 -21.97 9.98 16.28
C GLU A 90 -22.36 10.74 15.00
N CYS A 91 -21.54 10.62 13.95
CA CYS A 91 -21.73 11.25 12.66
C CYS A 91 -21.72 10.20 11.55
N PHE A 92 -22.45 10.45 10.47
CA PHE A 92 -22.36 9.69 9.23
C PHE A 92 -21.84 10.57 8.09
N ILE A 93 -21.32 9.90 7.07
CA ILE A 93 -20.84 10.54 5.84
C ILE A 93 -21.67 10.03 4.67
N GLU A 94 -22.22 10.96 3.90
CA GLU A 94 -22.83 10.68 2.60
C GLU A 94 -21.78 10.93 1.51
N CYS A 95 -21.79 10.09 0.48
CA CYS A 95 -20.91 10.20 -0.68
C CYS A 95 -21.75 10.02 -1.94
N ARG A 96 -21.55 10.88 -2.95
CA ARG A 96 -22.27 10.86 -4.22
C ARG A 96 -21.39 11.27 -5.41
N PRO A 97 -21.79 10.94 -6.65
CA PRO A 97 -21.15 11.46 -7.85
C PRO A 97 -21.23 12.99 -7.91
N LEU A 98 -20.21 13.62 -8.50
CA LEU A 98 -20.16 15.07 -8.66
C LEU A 98 -21.41 15.59 -9.38
N GLN A 99 -22.10 16.54 -8.75
CA GLN A 99 -23.28 17.17 -9.34
C GLN A 99 -22.86 18.35 -10.21
N HIS A 100 -23.39 18.37 -11.43
CA HIS A 100 -23.16 19.45 -12.38
C HIS A 100 -23.93 20.72 -12.03
N ASP A 101 -23.26 21.86 -12.13
CA ASP A 101 -23.94 23.12 -12.40
C ASP A 101 -23.75 23.51 -13.87
N ALA A 102 -24.58 24.43 -14.36
CA ALA A 102 -24.63 24.79 -15.79
C ALA A 102 -23.33 25.42 -16.35
N TRP A 103 -22.30 25.60 -15.52
CA TRP A 103 -21.03 26.24 -15.86
C TRP A 103 -19.85 25.27 -15.87
N ASP A 104 -20.02 24.04 -15.38
CA ASP A 104 -18.97 23.03 -15.33
C ASP A 104 -18.88 22.28 -16.68
N SER A 105 -17.68 22.22 -17.27
CA SER A 105 -17.43 21.62 -18.59
C SER A 105 -17.03 20.14 -18.51
N THR A 106 -16.94 19.60 -17.30
CA THR A 106 -16.66 18.18 -17.05
C THR A 106 -17.87 17.33 -17.44
N THR A 107 -17.68 16.07 -17.83
CA THR A 107 -18.81 15.15 -18.07
C THR A 107 -19.33 14.66 -16.72
N ALA A 108 -20.65 14.66 -16.51
CA ALA A 108 -21.26 14.04 -15.33
C ALA A 108 -20.82 12.59 -15.20
N SER A 109 -20.19 12.26 -14.07
CA SER A 109 -19.92 10.88 -13.70
C SER A 109 -21.19 10.27 -13.11
N ASP A 110 -21.51 9.06 -13.53
CA ASP A 110 -22.60 8.25 -12.99
C ASP A 110 -22.24 7.68 -11.60
N ILE A 111 -20.95 7.69 -11.25
CA ILE A 111 -20.41 7.12 -10.02
C ILE A 111 -19.53 8.12 -9.25
N ALA A 112 -19.49 7.98 -7.93
CA ALA A 112 -18.45 8.60 -7.12
C ALA A 112 -17.15 7.81 -7.33
N GLY A 113 -16.09 8.43 -7.82
CA GLY A 113 -14.83 7.76 -8.14
C GLY A 113 -14.41 7.98 -9.60
N PHE A 114 -14.04 6.90 -10.30
CA PHE A 114 -13.38 6.95 -11.59
C PHE A 114 -14.23 6.28 -12.68
N GLN A 115 -14.62 7.04 -13.70
CA GLN A 115 -15.38 6.55 -14.84
C GLN A 115 -14.70 6.94 -16.16
N ASN A 116 -14.32 5.94 -16.94
CA ASN A 116 -13.67 6.07 -18.26
C ASN A 116 -12.40 6.95 -18.27
N ASP A 117 -11.83 7.24 -17.10
CA ASP A 117 -10.63 8.05 -16.92
C ASP A 117 -9.84 7.59 -15.67
N SER A 118 -8.56 8.00 -15.58
CA SER A 118 -7.74 7.87 -14.38
C SER A 118 -7.91 9.06 -13.42
N VAL A 119 -8.60 10.12 -13.85
CA VAL A 119 -9.08 11.19 -12.99
C VAL A 119 -10.48 10.84 -12.52
N GLY A 120 -10.76 11.09 -11.25
CA GLY A 120 -12.05 10.83 -10.65
C GLY A 120 -12.44 11.94 -9.69
N ASP A 121 -13.67 11.88 -9.22
CA ASP A 121 -14.20 12.85 -8.28
C ASP A 121 -15.32 12.27 -7.42
N LEU A 122 -15.60 12.95 -6.31
CA LEU A 122 -16.78 12.69 -5.51
C LEU A 122 -17.20 13.96 -4.76
N GLU A 123 -18.47 14.00 -4.40
CA GLU A 123 -18.98 14.90 -3.37
C GLU A 123 -19.27 14.14 -2.09
N PHE A 124 -18.93 14.72 -0.95
CA PHE A 124 -19.28 14.16 0.35
C PHE A 124 -19.87 15.21 1.29
N MET A 125 -20.66 14.75 2.26
CA MET A 125 -21.24 15.57 3.31
C MET A 125 -21.22 14.81 4.62
N VAL A 126 -20.87 15.49 5.72
CA VAL A 126 -20.92 14.91 7.07
C VAL A 126 -22.11 15.47 7.84
N SER A 127 -22.85 14.58 8.49
CA SER A 127 -24.06 14.91 9.26
C SER A 127 -24.08 14.16 10.59
N LEU A 128 -24.73 14.72 11.60
CA LEU A 128 -24.97 14.06 12.89
C LEU A 128 -26.09 13.02 12.77
N HIS A 129 -25.96 11.89 13.49
CA HIS A 129 -27.03 10.87 13.53
C HIS A 129 -28.28 11.35 14.28
N ASP A 130 -28.10 12.03 15.42
CA ASP A 130 -29.17 12.55 16.26
C ASP A 130 -28.98 14.05 16.48
N GLU A 131 -29.86 14.90 15.93
CA GLU A 131 -29.79 16.37 16.05
C GLU A 131 -29.92 16.88 17.51
N GLY A 132 -30.31 16.01 18.45
CA GLY A 132 -30.39 16.30 19.89
C GLY A 132 -29.24 15.72 20.73
N TYR A 133 -28.32 14.96 20.13
CA TYR A 133 -27.22 14.34 20.85
C TYR A 133 -26.04 15.32 21.00
N VAL A 134 -26.01 16.00 22.14
CA VAL A 134 -24.81 16.74 22.57
C VAL A 134 -23.78 15.70 23.02
N SER A 135 -23.00 15.19 22.06
CA SER A 135 -21.95 14.24 22.39
C SER A 135 -20.85 14.93 23.20
N SER A 136 -20.35 14.28 24.24
CA SER A 136 -19.06 14.64 24.83
C SER A 136 -17.87 14.47 23.86
N SER A 137 -18.10 13.99 22.63
CA SER A 137 -17.11 13.85 21.54
C SER A 137 -17.22 14.90 20.42
N THR A 138 -18.20 15.81 20.43
CA THR A 138 -18.20 17.03 19.58
C THR A 138 -17.44 18.16 20.27
N THR A 139 -16.31 17.85 20.90
CA THR A 139 -15.39 18.88 21.36
C THR A 139 -14.75 19.52 20.14
N ALA A 140 -14.54 20.83 20.16
CA ALA A 140 -13.85 21.57 19.08
C ALA A 140 -12.41 21.08 18.77
N SER A 141 -11.95 20.02 19.44
CA SER A 141 -10.62 19.41 19.35
C SER A 141 -10.63 17.99 18.78
N ALA A 142 -11.78 17.42 18.44
CA ALA A 142 -11.85 16.07 17.87
C ALA A 142 -11.21 16.06 16.48
N LYS A 143 -10.40 15.03 16.18
CA LYS A 143 -9.81 14.84 14.86
C LYS A 143 -10.56 13.74 14.12
N TYR A 144 -11.04 14.08 12.94
CA TYR A 144 -11.73 13.14 12.06
C TYR A 144 -10.85 12.76 10.87
N TYR A 145 -11.14 11.61 10.27
CA TYR A 145 -10.49 11.15 9.05
C TYR A 145 -11.58 10.61 8.12
N ILE A 146 -11.42 10.80 6.82
CA ILE A 146 -12.30 10.18 5.82
C ILE A 146 -11.50 9.09 5.12
N HIS A 147 -11.97 7.87 5.23
CA HIS A 147 -11.44 6.71 4.52
C HIS A 147 -12.21 6.53 3.21
N ILE A 148 -11.56 6.79 2.10
CA ILE A 148 -12.07 6.63 0.73
C ILE A 148 -11.61 5.26 0.24
N TYR A 149 -12.55 4.35 0.05
CA TYR A 149 -12.27 2.95 -0.28
C TYR A 149 -12.99 2.53 -1.57
N PRO A 150 -12.44 1.60 -2.36
CA PRO A 150 -13.13 1.06 -3.53
C PRO A 150 -14.31 0.18 -3.07
N ARG A 151 -15.48 0.39 -3.67
CA ARG A 151 -16.66 -0.45 -3.41
C ARG A 151 -16.50 -1.83 -4.04
N GLN A 152 -17.02 -2.86 -3.39
CA GLN A 152 -16.97 -4.22 -3.92
C GLN A 152 -17.79 -4.32 -5.22
N GLN A 153 -17.14 -4.74 -6.29
CA GLN A 153 -17.77 -5.06 -7.57
C GLN A 153 -17.67 -6.56 -7.83
N LYS A 154 -18.66 -7.14 -8.52
CA LYS A 154 -18.67 -8.59 -8.81
C LYS A 154 -17.46 -9.03 -9.65
N GLN A 155 -16.96 -8.14 -10.50
CA GLN A 155 -15.74 -8.30 -11.31
C GLN A 155 -15.09 -6.92 -11.42
N PRO A 156 -14.17 -6.56 -10.52
CA PRO A 156 -13.51 -5.25 -10.58
C PRO A 156 -12.57 -5.20 -11.78
N SER A 157 -12.67 -4.15 -12.60
CA SER A 157 -11.74 -3.94 -13.72
C SER A 157 -10.37 -3.46 -13.25
N ILE A 158 -10.31 -2.80 -12.08
CA ILE A 158 -9.10 -2.25 -11.48
C ILE A 158 -9.13 -2.49 -9.97
N MET A 159 -7.99 -2.90 -9.42
CA MET A 159 -7.76 -2.93 -7.97
C MET A 159 -7.07 -1.65 -7.55
N ALA A 160 -7.56 -1.01 -6.48
CA ALA A 160 -6.99 0.23 -5.97
C ALA A 160 -6.87 0.23 -4.46
N PHE A 161 -5.81 0.84 -3.95
CA PHE A 161 -5.52 0.94 -2.55
C PHE A 161 -6.27 2.13 -1.94
N PRO A 162 -6.97 1.97 -0.81
CA PRO A 162 -7.75 3.03 -0.20
C PRO A 162 -6.91 4.25 0.16
N LEU A 163 -7.54 5.42 0.05
CA LEU A 163 -7.01 6.69 0.49
C LEU A 163 -7.62 7.06 1.84
N MET A 164 -6.84 7.65 2.72
CA MET A 164 -7.33 8.33 3.90
C MET A 164 -6.94 9.80 3.84
N ILE A 165 -7.90 10.68 4.17
CA ILE A 165 -7.67 12.11 4.32
C ILE A 165 -7.95 12.54 5.77
N GLY A 166 -7.21 13.53 6.24
CA GLY A 166 -7.29 14.08 7.59
C GLY A 166 -5.89 14.43 8.15
N PRO A 167 -5.79 14.81 9.43
CA PRO A 167 -6.90 15.05 10.35
C PRO A 167 -7.79 16.22 9.89
N LEU A 168 -9.09 16.09 10.12
CA LEU A 168 -10.13 17.07 9.82
C LEU A 168 -10.73 17.59 11.12
N SER A 169 -11.08 18.87 11.14
CA SER A 169 -11.94 19.48 12.15
C SER A 169 -13.33 19.69 11.56
N ILE A 170 -14.38 19.38 12.30
CA ILE A 170 -15.77 19.56 11.83
C ILE A 170 -16.51 20.46 12.84
N THR A 171 -17.14 21.52 12.35
CA THR A 171 -17.84 22.52 13.17
C THR A 171 -19.32 22.62 12.80
N GLU A 172 -20.13 23.10 13.75
CA GLU A 172 -21.53 23.41 13.52
C GLU A 172 -21.70 24.66 12.64
N PRO A 173 -22.78 24.74 11.84
CA PRO A 173 -23.13 25.97 11.13
C PRO A 173 -23.39 27.10 12.14
N SER A 174 -22.71 28.23 12.01
CA SER A 174 -22.95 29.37 12.89
C SER A 174 -24.33 29.99 12.61
N VAL A 175 -25.22 29.98 13.60
CA VAL A 175 -26.61 30.51 13.51
C VAL A 175 -26.63 32.07 13.46
N HIS A 176 -25.47 32.73 13.54
CA HIS A 176 -25.35 34.18 13.63
C HIS A 176 -24.42 34.79 12.57
N HIS A 177 -24.76 34.64 11.30
CA HIS A 177 -24.34 35.63 10.29
C HIS A 177 -25.54 36.09 9.48
N THR A 178 -26.19 37.15 9.97
CA THR A 178 -27.10 37.99 9.20
C THR A 178 -26.39 38.52 7.96
N SER A 179 -26.73 37.96 6.79
CA SER A 179 -26.88 38.58 5.46
C SER A 179 -25.85 39.58 4.90
N ASN A 180 -24.71 39.85 5.56
CA ASN A 180 -23.70 40.82 5.10
C ASN A 180 -22.27 40.24 4.94
N HIS A 181 -22.02 38.97 5.27
CA HIS A 181 -20.68 38.35 5.19
C HIS A 181 -20.46 37.39 4.01
N ILE A 182 -21.46 37.18 3.14
CA ILE A 182 -21.35 36.22 2.01
C ILE A 182 -20.25 36.62 1.01
N LEU A 183 -19.82 37.88 1.00
CA LEU A 183 -18.74 38.37 0.12
C LEU A 183 -17.35 38.32 0.76
N ASP A 184 -17.23 38.12 2.08
CA ASP A 184 -15.96 38.22 2.81
C ASP A 184 -15.33 36.85 3.10
N ASP A 185 -16.12 35.77 3.06
CA ASP A 185 -15.63 34.38 3.25
C ASP A 185 -15.02 33.76 1.98
N GLN A 186 -15.22 34.36 0.79
CA GLN A 186 -14.61 33.85 -0.45
C GLN A 186 -13.09 34.08 -0.55
N TRP A 187 -12.51 34.84 0.38
CA TRP A 187 -11.09 35.22 0.40
C TRP A 187 -10.33 34.73 1.63
N LYS A 188 -10.96 33.96 2.53
CA LYS A 188 -10.20 33.27 3.58
C LYS A 188 -9.52 32.07 2.96
N GLU A 189 -8.18 32.06 3.03
CA GLU A 189 -7.42 30.84 2.78
C GLU A 189 -7.89 29.78 3.77
N HIS A 190 -8.66 28.81 3.29
CA HIS A 190 -8.97 27.63 4.06
C HIS A 190 -7.67 26.84 4.26
N ASP A 191 -7.40 26.40 5.48
CA ASP A 191 -6.32 25.44 5.71
C ASP A 191 -6.58 24.22 4.82
N THR A 192 -5.68 23.98 3.86
CA THR A 192 -5.75 22.86 2.94
C THR A 192 -4.60 21.90 3.15
N SER A 193 -4.81 20.64 2.80
CA SER A 193 -3.81 19.59 2.90
C SER A 193 -3.81 18.73 1.64
N ASN A 194 -2.62 18.24 1.28
CA ASN A 194 -2.40 17.24 0.23
C ASN A 194 -1.73 15.97 0.80
N ALA A 195 -1.73 15.81 2.12
CA ALA A 195 -1.09 14.67 2.77
C ALA A 195 -1.79 13.36 2.38
N ILE A 196 -0.97 12.36 2.06
CA ILE A 196 -1.42 11.03 1.62
C ILE A 196 -1.36 10.12 2.85
N TYR A 197 -2.50 9.61 3.27
CA TYR A 197 -2.58 8.60 4.33
C TYR A 197 -3.23 7.33 3.82
N HIS A 198 -2.87 6.21 4.43
CA HIS A 198 -3.48 4.91 4.22
C HIS A 198 -3.92 4.33 5.55
N GLY A 199 -5.11 3.73 5.57
CA GLY A 199 -5.68 3.10 6.76
C GLY A 199 -5.61 1.59 6.68
N TYR A 200 -5.10 0.95 7.73
CA TYR A 200 -5.15 -0.49 7.92
C TYR A 200 -6.13 -0.81 9.03
N ARG A 201 -7.21 -1.51 8.70
CA ARG A 201 -8.16 -1.97 9.71
C ARG A 201 -7.54 -3.11 10.53
N LEU A 202 -7.53 -2.94 11.84
CA LEU A 202 -7.07 -3.91 12.82
C LEU A 202 -8.22 -4.79 13.29
N GLN A 203 -7.89 -5.89 13.98
CA GLN A 203 -8.87 -6.90 14.43
C GLN A 203 -9.93 -6.36 15.38
N ASP A 204 -9.60 -5.32 16.15
CA ASP A 204 -10.51 -4.63 17.07
C ASP A 204 -11.36 -3.53 16.41
N ASN A 205 -11.35 -3.47 15.07
CA ASN A 205 -11.99 -2.45 14.23
C ASN A 205 -11.38 -1.05 14.34
N SER A 206 -10.27 -0.87 15.05
CA SER A 206 -9.49 0.36 14.97
C SER A 206 -8.64 0.39 13.68
N PHE A 207 -8.06 1.54 13.39
CA PHE A 207 -7.25 1.77 12.21
C PHE A 207 -5.83 2.18 12.60
N LEU A 208 -4.83 1.55 11.96
CA LEU A 208 -3.48 2.06 11.86
C LEU A 208 -3.42 3.01 10.66
N ILE A 209 -2.87 4.20 10.83
CA ILE A 209 -2.65 5.19 9.77
C ILE A 209 -1.18 5.24 9.37
N ILE A 210 -0.88 5.12 8.09
CA ILE A 210 0.46 5.31 7.54
C ILE A 210 0.42 6.48 6.56
N GLN A 211 1.22 7.52 6.81
CA GLN A 211 1.47 8.60 5.88
C GLN A 211 2.52 8.19 4.85
N GLU A 212 2.28 8.53 3.59
CA GLU A 212 3.29 8.60 2.55
C GLU A 212 3.69 10.05 2.28
N ASP A 213 4.96 10.25 1.93
CA ASP A 213 5.53 11.55 1.57
C ASP A 213 6.42 11.38 0.35
N TRP A 214 5.80 11.40 -0.84
CA TRP A 214 6.49 11.08 -2.10
C TRP A 214 7.57 12.10 -2.46
N SER A 215 7.62 13.24 -1.77
CA SER A 215 8.70 14.22 -1.91
C SER A 215 10.03 13.73 -1.36
N LEU A 216 10.00 12.73 -0.45
CA LEU A 216 11.19 12.08 0.12
C LEU A 216 11.77 11.00 -0.80
N GLY A 217 11.20 10.81 -2.00
CA GLY A 217 11.64 9.77 -2.93
C GLY A 217 11.32 8.36 -2.42
N THR A 218 12.25 7.44 -2.63
CA THR A 218 12.10 6.00 -2.31
C THR A 218 11.62 5.70 -0.88
N PRO A 219 12.19 6.27 0.20
CA PRO A 219 11.74 5.97 1.57
C PRO A 219 10.37 6.56 1.92
N GLY A 220 9.90 7.55 1.15
CA GLY A 220 8.62 8.21 1.35
C GLY A 220 7.40 7.41 0.91
N LYS A 221 7.62 6.27 0.25
CA LYS A 221 6.58 5.44 -0.36
C LYS A 221 6.41 4.11 0.36
N MET A 222 5.20 3.59 0.30
CA MET A 222 4.88 2.23 0.69
C MET A 222 4.84 1.33 -0.55
N TRP A 223 5.85 0.49 -0.65
CA TRP A 223 6.05 -0.41 -1.79
C TRP A 223 5.26 -1.71 -1.65
N ASP A 224 4.93 -2.35 -2.78
CA ASP A 224 4.04 -3.52 -2.84
C ASP A 224 4.51 -4.68 -1.96
N SER A 225 5.83 -4.90 -1.85
CA SER A 225 6.35 -5.97 -1.00
C SER A 225 6.07 -5.74 0.49
N ALA A 226 5.94 -4.48 0.92
CA ALA A 226 5.51 -4.16 2.28
C ALA A 226 4.06 -4.60 2.53
N LEU A 227 3.18 -4.47 1.52
CA LEU A 227 1.78 -4.93 1.59
C LEU A 227 1.71 -6.47 1.65
N VAL A 228 2.48 -7.16 0.81
CA VAL A 228 2.55 -8.63 0.81
C VAL A 228 3.06 -9.17 2.13
N LEU A 229 4.16 -8.63 2.65
CA LEU A 229 4.69 -9.03 3.95
C LEU A 229 3.74 -8.67 5.10
N SER A 230 3.05 -7.53 5.01
CA SER A 230 2.03 -7.13 6.00
C SER A 230 0.91 -8.16 6.09
N GLN A 231 0.41 -8.63 4.94
CA GLN A 231 -0.61 -9.67 4.89
C GLN A 231 -0.08 -10.99 5.48
N MET A 232 1.09 -11.45 5.03
CA MET A 232 1.71 -12.69 5.52
C MET A 232 1.89 -12.67 7.05
N ILE A 233 2.46 -11.58 7.59
CA ILE A 233 2.72 -11.47 9.02
C ILE A 233 1.42 -11.36 9.80
N THR A 234 0.44 -10.61 9.29
CA THR A 234 -0.90 -10.52 9.91
C THR A 234 -1.54 -11.90 10.02
N ASP A 235 -1.45 -12.72 8.96
CA ASP A 235 -2.02 -14.06 8.97
C ASP A 235 -1.27 -15.02 9.91
N ARG A 236 0.05 -14.89 10.02
CA ARG A 236 0.84 -15.62 11.03
C ARG A 236 0.42 -15.26 12.45
N ILE A 237 0.29 -13.97 12.76
CA ILE A 237 -0.15 -13.49 14.09
C ILE A 237 -1.59 -13.91 14.39
N LYS A 238 -2.47 -13.96 13.37
CA LYS A 238 -3.84 -14.48 13.53
C LYS A 238 -3.86 -15.97 13.87
N GLN A 239 -2.99 -16.76 13.23
CA GLN A 239 -2.90 -18.20 13.45
C GLN A 239 -2.21 -18.52 14.79
N ASP A 240 -1.18 -17.77 15.14
CA ASP A 240 -0.43 -17.87 16.38
C ASP A 240 -0.19 -16.47 16.99
N PRO A 241 -1.03 -16.02 17.92
CA PRO A 241 -0.86 -14.74 18.61
C PRO A 241 0.42 -14.64 19.46
N ASP A 242 1.11 -15.75 19.71
CA ASP A 242 2.39 -15.77 20.44
C ASP A 242 3.61 -15.82 19.50
N TYR A 243 3.43 -15.74 18.17
CA TYR A 243 4.50 -15.94 17.18
C TYR A 243 5.75 -15.06 17.39
N PHE A 244 5.56 -13.79 17.78
CA PHE A 244 6.65 -12.85 18.13
C PHE A 244 6.66 -12.51 19.63
N ARG A 245 6.05 -13.33 20.48
CA ARG A 245 5.97 -13.06 21.92
C ARG A 245 7.37 -12.88 22.52
N ALA A 246 7.60 -11.76 23.20
CA ALA A 246 8.85 -11.43 23.87
C ALA A 246 10.13 -11.56 23.00
N SER A 247 9.98 -11.50 21.67
CA SER A 247 11.10 -11.53 20.72
C SER A 247 11.58 -10.11 20.39
N HIS A 248 12.78 -10.00 19.84
CA HIS A 248 13.28 -8.74 19.27
C HIS A 248 13.23 -8.85 17.75
N LEU A 249 12.52 -7.92 17.13
CA LEU A 249 12.33 -7.79 15.71
C LEU A 249 12.92 -6.48 15.20
N ILE A 250 13.60 -6.53 14.06
CA ILE A 250 14.07 -5.36 13.31
C ILE A 250 13.31 -5.27 11.98
N ASP A 251 12.74 -4.09 11.72
CA ASP A 251 12.29 -3.67 10.39
C ASP A 251 13.44 -2.92 9.71
N LEU A 252 14.11 -3.58 8.77
CA LEU A 252 15.32 -3.10 8.09
C LEU A 252 14.93 -2.30 6.84
N SER A 253 15.39 -1.04 6.78
CA SER A 253 15.02 -0.08 5.73
C SER A 253 13.51 0.07 5.62
N ALA A 254 12.93 0.50 6.75
CA ALA A 254 11.50 0.50 6.98
C ALA A 254 10.73 1.52 6.12
N GLY A 255 11.41 2.52 5.53
CA GLY A 255 10.80 3.59 4.73
C GLY A 255 9.75 4.36 5.53
N THR A 256 8.47 4.16 5.18
CA THR A 256 7.32 4.72 5.92
C THR A 256 7.14 4.14 7.32
N GLY A 257 7.76 3.00 7.62
CA GLY A 257 7.57 2.23 8.85
C GLY A 257 6.34 1.32 8.85
N CYS A 258 5.67 1.15 7.70
CA CYS A 258 4.41 0.41 7.60
C CYS A 258 4.43 -0.95 8.32
N LEU A 259 5.43 -1.78 8.04
CA LEU A 259 5.47 -3.16 8.50
C LEU A 259 5.71 -3.26 10.02
N GLY A 260 6.76 -2.62 10.53
CA GLY A 260 7.05 -2.58 11.96
C GLY A 260 5.95 -1.93 12.79
N LEU A 261 5.33 -0.84 12.28
CA LEU A 261 4.22 -0.18 12.96
C LEU A 261 2.94 -1.01 12.94
N LEU A 262 2.67 -1.76 11.87
CA LEU A 262 1.56 -2.71 11.81
C LEU A 262 1.71 -3.80 12.85
N ILE A 263 2.89 -4.42 12.94
CA ILE A 263 3.17 -5.46 13.95
C ILE A 263 2.95 -4.89 15.35
N ALA A 264 3.50 -3.69 15.63
CA ALA A 264 3.33 -3.03 16.91
C ALA A 264 1.85 -2.74 17.24
N ALA A 265 1.07 -2.29 16.26
CA ALA A 265 -0.36 -2.01 16.43
C ALA A 265 -1.18 -3.28 16.69
N LEU A 266 -0.89 -4.37 15.97
CA LEU A 266 -1.52 -5.67 16.20
C LEU A 266 -1.25 -6.16 17.63
N TYR A 267 0.01 -6.14 18.09
CA TYR A 267 0.35 -6.59 19.44
C TYR A 267 -0.11 -5.64 20.55
N LYS A 268 -0.16 -4.33 20.31
CA LYS A 268 -0.74 -3.35 21.24
C LYS A 268 -2.19 -3.72 21.61
N SER A 269 -2.95 -4.27 20.66
CA SER A 269 -4.31 -4.76 20.91
C SER A 269 -4.33 -6.06 21.72
N VAL A 270 -3.44 -7.01 21.40
CA VAL A 270 -3.38 -8.35 22.02
C VAL A 270 -2.85 -8.30 23.45
N TYR A 271 -1.75 -7.57 23.70
CA TYR A 271 -1.02 -7.57 24.98
C TYR A 271 -1.18 -6.28 25.79
N ARG A 272 -2.29 -5.55 25.62
CA ARG A 272 -2.55 -4.28 26.34
C ARG A 272 -2.28 -4.36 27.86
N ASN A 273 -2.59 -5.50 28.48
CA ASN A 273 -2.42 -5.74 29.93
C ASN A 273 -1.20 -6.60 30.29
N HIS A 274 -0.42 -7.04 29.30
CA HIS A 274 0.70 -7.97 29.47
C HIS A 274 1.95 -7.47 28.74
N GLN A 275 2.40 -6.26 29.09
CA GLN A 275 3.53 -5.60 28.41
C GLN A 275 4.82 -6.44 28.35
N HIS A 276 5.04 -7.33 29.32
CA HIS A 276 6.19 -8.26 29.31
C HIS A 276 6.18 -9.26 28.15
N ASN A 277 5.06 -9.43 27.46
CA ASN A 277 4.92 -10.32 26.29
C ASN A 277 5.03 -9.58 24.97
N MET A 278 5.08 -8.23 24.98
CA MET A 278 5.22 -7.45 23.76
C MET A 278 6.57 -7.75 23.09
N PRO A 279 6.59 -7.97 21.76
CA PRO A 279 7.85 -7.93 21.03
C PRO A 279 8.51 -6.57 21.17
N ARG A 280 9.84 -6.57 21.27
CA ARG A 280 10.64 -5.38 21.04
C ARG A 280 10.75 -5.17 19.54
N ILE A 281 10.20 -4.07 19.03
CA ILE A 281 10.22 -3.75 17.59
C ILE A 281 11.11 -2.54 17.38
N THR A 282 12.15 -2.69 16.56
CA THR A 282 13.02 -1.58 16.16
C THR A 282 12.91 -1.35 14.66
N LEU A 283 12.44 -0.16 14.27
CA LEU A 283 12.43 0.28 12.88
C LEU A 283 13.75 0.99 12.57
N THR A 284 14.35 0.65 11.44
CA THR A 284 15.65 1.19 11.03
C THR A 284 15.62 1.69 9.60
N ASP A 285 16.31 2.80 9.35
CA ASP A 285 16.52 3.34 8.01
C ASP A 285 17.69 4.35 8.05
N LEU A 286 17.98 4.98 6.92
CA LEU A 286 18.87 6.13 6.85
C LEU A 286 18.25 7.37 7.52
N PRO A 287 19.07 8.34 7.98
CA PRO A 287 18.61 9.52 8.70
C PRO A 287 17.45 10.29 8.03
N GLU A 288 17.45 10.38 6.70
CA GLU A 288 16.44 11.07 5.90
C GLU A 288 15.03 10.47 5.99
N ALA A 289 14.91 9.18 6.33
CA ALA A 289 13.62 8.50 6.43
C ALA A 289 13.04 8.54 7.86
N LEU A 290 13.88 8.79 8.87
CA LEU A 290 13.49 8.63 10.28
C LEU A 290 12.36 9.58 10.69
N ASP A 291 12.34 10.81 10.17
CA ASP A 291 11.29 11.79 10.47
C ASP A 291 9.90 11.31 10.02
N LEU A 292 9.81 10.64 8.87
CA LEU A 292 8.55 10.04 8.42
C LEU A 292 8.12 8.89 9.34
N ILE A 293 9.06 8.03 9.75
CA ILE A 293 8.79 6.96 10.71
C ILE A 293 8.31 7.51 12.05
N TYR A 294 8.93 8.59 12.56
CA TYR A 294 8.51 9.24 13.80
C TYR A 294 7.10 9.82 13.70
N ARG A 295 6.76 10.47 12.58
CA ARG A 295 5.40 10.97 12.32
C ARG A 295 4.38 9.83 12.32
N ASN A 296 4.64 8.77 11.55
CA ASN A 296 3.76 7.60 11.47
C ASN A 296 3.61 6.88 12.81
N ARG A 297 4.69 6.76 13.59
CA ARG A 297 4.65 6.25 14.96
C ARG A 297 3.74 7.08 15.87
N SER A 298 3.77 8.41 15.73
CA SER A 298 3.00 9.32 16.57
C SER A 298 1.51 9.35 16.23
N TYR A 299 1.14 9.30 14.94
CA TYR A 299 -0.26 9.20 14.52
C TYR A 299 -0.99 8.00 15.14
N ASN A 300 -0.25 6.93 15.45
CA ASN A 300 -0.80 5.69 15.99
C ASN A 300 -0.58 5.50 17.50
N HIS A 301 0.05 6.47 18.18
CA HIS A 301 0.42 6.40 19.59
C HIS A 301 1.21 5.12 19.91
N LEU A 302 2.26 4.86 19.12
CA LEU A 302 3.11 3.66 19.21
C LEU A 302 4.45 3.92 19.88
N GLU A 303 4.64 5.08 20.53
CA GLU A 303 5.93 5.46 21.11
C GLU A 303 6.41 4.53 22.22
N ALA A 304 5.49 3.97 23.00
CA ALA A 304 5.83 3.02 24.05
C ALA A 304 6.09 1.59 23.52
N TYR A 305 5.84 1.32 22.23
CA TYR A 305 5.83 -0.04 21.67
C TYR A 305 6.90 -0.26 20.60
N THR A 306 7.49 0.82 20.07
CA THR A 306 8.52 0.75 19.03
C THR A 306 9.72 1.63 19.34
N ASN A 307 10.88 1.21 18.83
CA ASN A 307 12.10 2.00 18.77
C ASN A 307 12.38 2.39 17.31
N VAL A 308 13.05 3.53 17.12
CA VAL A 308 13.51 3.98 15.80
C VAL A 308 15.01 4.24 15.91
N ARG A 309 15.79 3.73 14.96
CA ARG A 309 17.25 3.88 14.92
C ARG A 309 17.72 4.16 13.50
N SER A 310 18.82 4.90 13.37
CA SER A 310 19.55 4.96 12.10
C SER A 310 20.30 3.65 11.90
N LEU A 311 20.31 3.13 10.67
CA LEU A 311 21.21 2.04 10.27
C LEU A 311 21.54 2.18 8.79
N GLU A 312 22.82 2.41 8.49
CA GLU A 312 23.34 2.34 7.13
C GLU A 312 23.85 0.92 6.81
N TRP A 313 23.46 0.38 5.66
CA TRP A 313 23.96 -0.93 5.24
C TRP A 313 25.48 -0.91 5.07
N GLY A 314 26.16 -1.90 5.66
CA GLY A 314 27.62 -1.97 5.65
C GLY A 314 28.28 -1.18 6.80
N SER A 315 27.51 -0.52 7.66
CA SER A 315 28.01 0.10 8.90
C SER A 315 28.02 -0.92 10.04
N TYR A 316 29.20 -1.49 10.33
CA TYR A 316 29.37 -2.40 11.46
C TYR A 316 29.07 -1.74 12.81
N GLN A 317 29.36 -0.44 12.94
CA GLN A 317 29.10 0.30 14.17
C GLN A 317 27.60 0.42 14.44
N ASP A 318 26.78 0.65 13.41
CA ASP A 318 25.33 0.75 13.56
C ASP A 318 24.74 -0.60 13.98
N VAL A 319 25.21 -1.70 13.39
CA VAL A 319 24.82 -3.06 13.78
C VAL A 319 25.19 -3.33 15.25
N LYS A 320 26.41 -2.98 15.67
CA LYS A 320 26.83 -3.14 17.08
C LYS A 320 25.99 -2.33 18.04
N ASN A 321 25.70 -1.09 17.71
CA ASN A 321 24.84 -0.24 18.52
C ASN A 321 23.44 -0.87 18.67
N LEU A 322 22.89 -1.41 17.58
CA LEU A 322 21.58 -2.03 17.58
C LEU A 322 21.54 -3.33 18.40
N LEU A 323 22.56 -4.20 18.28
CA LEU A 323 22.63 -5.47 19.02
C LEU A 323 22.98 -5.28 20.50
N SER A 324 23.58 -4.14 20.89
CA SER A 324 23.80 -3.81 22.31
C SER A 324 22.51 -3.71 23.13
N GLU A 325 21.37 -3.62 22.45
CA GLU A 325 20.04 -3.51 23.04
C GLU A 325 19.42 -4.85 23.46
N GLY A 326 19.99 -5.98 23.06
CA GLY A 326 19.52 -7.33 23.38
C GLY A 326 19.62 -8.30 22.20
N PRO A 327 19.37 -9.60 22.44
CA PRO A 327 19.48 -10.61 21.39
C PRO A 327 18.33 -10.49 20.39
N LEU A 328 18.70 -10.46 19.11
CA LEU A 328 17.77 -10.34 17.99
C LEU A 328 17.18 -11.71 17.63
N HIS A 329 15.96 -11.74 17.09
CA HIS A 329 15.30 -12.99 16.68
C HIS A 329 14.81 -12.93 15.24
N THR A 330 14.38 -11.75 14.78
CA THR A 330 13.81 -11.61 13.44
C THR A 330 14.26 -10.33 12.77
N VAL A 331 14.62 -10.43 11.50
CA VAL A 331 14.76 -9.29 10.59
C VAL A 331 13.68 -9.38 9.53
N ILE A 332 12.99 -8.28 9.27
CA ILE A 332 12.08 -8.14 8.14
C ILE A 332 12.55 -7.01 7.25
N ALA A 333 12.49 -7.18 5.94
CA ALA A 333 12.91 -6.19 4.96
C ALA A 333 12.01 -6.25 3.72
N SER A 334 11.43 -5.12 3.34
CA SER A 334 10.53 -5.01 2.17
C SER A 334 11.13 -4.13 1.08
N ASP A 335 11.19 -4.66 -0.15
CA ASP A 335 11.63 -3.96 -1.35
C ASP A 335 13.06 -3.36 -1.27
N VAL A 336 13.96 -4.04 -0.55
CA VAL A 336 15.37 -3.64 -0.40
C VAL A 336 16.28 -4.09 -1.55
N LEU A 337 15.77 -4.89 -2.50
CA LEU A 337 16.50 -5.38 -3.68
C LEU A 337 16.17 -4.52 -4.91
N TYR A 338 16.88 -3.39 -5.07
CA TYR A 338 16.68 -2.50 -6.23
C TYR A 338 17.97 -1.87 -6.78
N ARG A 339 19.09 -1.97 -6.06
CA ARG A 339 20.38 -1.38 -6.48
C ARG A 339 21.52 -2.40 -6.40
N PRO A 340 21.99 -2.97 -7.52
CA PRO A 340 23.02 -4.01 -7.52
C PRO A 340 24.34 -3.62 -6.83
N SER A 341 24.67 -2.33 -6.80
CA SER A 341 25.89 -1.83 -6.15
C SER A 341 25.84 -1.89 -4.62
N THR A 342 24.66 -2.00 -4.00
CA THR A 342 24.49 -2.05 -2.54
C THR A 342 24.31 -3.46 -1.99
N PHE A 343 24.18 -4.48 -2.85
CA PHE A 343 23.94 -5.87 -2.45
C PHE A 343 25.00 -6.40 -1.48
N TYR A 344 26.28 -6.08 -1.69
CA TYR A 344 27.32 -6.50 -0.76
C TYR A 344 27.12 -5.91 0.63
N SER A 345 26.87 -4.60 0.72
CA SER A 345 26.64 -3.91 2.00
C SER A 345 25.39 -4.44 2.72
N LEU A 346 24.30 -4.69 1.98
CA LEU A 346 23.08 -5.29 2.53
C LEU A 346 23.35 -6.69 3.07
N VAL A 347 23.94 -7.58 2.27
CA VAL A 347 24.23 -8.96 2.71
C VAL A 347 25.19 -8.96 3.90
N GLN A 348 26.22 -8.11 3.89
CA GLN A 348 27.15 -7.99 5.00
C GLN A 348 26.45 -7.54 6.30
N THR A 349 25.46 -6.65 6.18
CA THR A 349 24.62 -6.21 7.31
C THR A 349 23.81 -7.37 7.86
N LEU A 350 23.15 -8.16 6.99
CA LEU A 350 22.40 -9.36 7.41
C LEU A 350 23.31 -10.38 8.11
N ILE A 351 24.53 -10.57 7.60
CA ILE A 351 25.53 -11.45 8.21
C ILE A 351 25.87 -10.96 9.60
N TRP A 352 26.23 -9.68 9.77
CA TRP A 352 26.56 -9.15 11.09
C TRP A 352 25.38 -9.17 12.07
N LEU A 353 24.15 -8.93 11.62
CA LEU A 353 22.95 -9.06 12.45
C LEU A 353 22.73 -10.50 12.95
N SER A 354 23.27 -11.49 12.23
CA SER A 354 23.13 -12.92 12.55
C SER A 354 24.33 -13.46 13.34
N ASP A 355 25.57 -13.21 12.87
CA ASP A 355 26.80 -13.76 13.45
C ASP A 355 27.17 -13.13 14.81
N GLU A 356 26.84 -11.86 15.02
CA GLU A 356 27.10 -11.15 16.29
C GLU A 356 26.00 -11.42 17.32
N ASN A 357 25.05 -12.30 17.00
CA ASN A 357 23.92 -12.63 17.83
C ASN A 357 24.02 -14.07 18.35
N GLU A 358 23.64 -14.27 19.61
CA GLU A 358 23.67 -15.58 20.25
C GLU A 358 22.52 -16.49 19.78
N ASN A 359 21.46 -15.90 19.22
CA ASN A 359 20.28 -16.61 18.75
C ASN A 359 20.32 -16.85 17.24
N GLN A 360 19.65 -17.93 16.80
CA GLN A 360 19.29 -18.07 15.39
C GLN A 360 18.33 -16.93 14.99
N VAL A 361 18.67 -16.22 13.92
CA VAL A 361 17.88 -15.11 13.38
C VAL A 361 17.13 -15.56 12.14
N ASP A 362 15.80 -15.38 12.15
CA ASP A 362 14.97 -15.55 10.96
C ASP A 362 14.93 -14.25 10.16
N ILE A 363 15.19 -14.32 8.86
CA ILE A 363 15.21 -13.16 7.97
C ILE A 363 14.12 -13.32 6.90
N TYR A 364 13.16 -12.40 6.90
CA TYR A 364 12.11 -12.32 5.88
C TYR A 364 12.42 -11.18 4.92
N VAL A 365 12.68 -11.52 3.66
CA VAL A 365 12.89 -10.54 2.59
C VAL A 365 11.75 -10.66 1.59
N GLY A 366 10.98 -9.59 1.44
CA GLY A 366 10.01 -9.43 0.36
C GLY A 366 10.57 -8.45 -0.66
N TYR A 367 10.52 -8.78 -1.94
CA TYR A 367 10.90 -7.85 -3.00
C TYR A 367 10.12 -8.14 -4.28
N LYS A 368 9.93 -7.09 -5.08
CA LYS A 368 9.48 -7.20 -6.47
C LYS A 368 10.67 -7.03 -7.39
N ARG A 369 10.76 -7.91 -8.39
CA ARG A 369 11.73 -7.80 -9.47
C ARG A 369 11.45 -6.50 -10.23
N ARG A 370 12.33 -5.51 -10.09
CA ARG A 370 12.28 -4.24 -10.82
C ARG A 370 13.69 -3.93 -11.30
N GLY A 371 13.88 -3.69 -12.60
CA GLY A 371 15.17 -3.27 -13.15
C GLY A 371 16.36 -4.07 -12.60
N LEU A 372 16.24 -5.39 -12.51
CA LEU A 372 17.35 -6.28 -12.17
C LEU A 372 17.50 -7.28 -13.29
N ALA A 373 18.68 -7.34 -13.89
CA ALA A 373 18.99 -8.45 -14.76
C ALA A 373 18.97 -9.76 -13.95
N LEU A 374 18.57 -10.87 -14.56
CA LEU A 374 18.54 -12.18 -13.90
C LEU A 374 19.89 -12.57 -13.27
N CYS A 375 21.00 -12.12 -13.84
CA CYS A 375 22.34 -12.35 -13.29
C CYS A 375 22.63 -11.49 -12.05
N GLU A 376 22.07 -10.29 -11.94
CA GLU A 376 22.22 -9.40 -10.78
C GLU A 376 21.37 -9.89 -9.63
N GLU A 377 20.13 -10.27 -9.90
CA GLU A 377 19.28 -10.95 -8.92
C GLU A 377 19.97 -12.20 -8.39
N ARG A 378 20.46 -13.07 -9.29
CA ARG A 378 21.21 -14.27 -8.89
C ARG A 378 22.42 -13.92 -8.04
N LYS A 379 23.16 -12.87 -8.39
CA LYS A 379 24.31 -12.40 -7.61
C LYS A 379 23.94 -12.06 -6.16
N PHE A 380 22.77 -11.47 -5.91
CA PHE A 380 22.29 -11.23 -4.54
C PHE A 380 22.11 -12.55 -3.77
N PHE A 381 21.38 -13.51 -4.35
CA PHE A 381 21.13 -14.80 -3.70
C PHE A 381 22.39 -15.66 -3.57
N ASP A 382 23.32 -15.60 -4.52
CA ASP A 382 24.62 -16.26 -4.46
C ASP A 382 25.50 -15.69 -3.33
N LEU A 383 25.37 -14.39 -3.03
CA LEU A 383 26.03 -13.79 -1.87
C LEU A 383 25.40 -14.28 -0.57
N CYS A 384 24.07 -14.27 -0.48
CA CYS A 384 23.34 -14.76 0.69
C CYS A 384 23.61 -16.24 0.97
N ALA A 385 23.62 -17.09 -0.06
CA ALA A 385 23.76 -18.55 0.08
C ALA A 385 25.11 -19.00 0.66
N LYS A 386 26.09 -18.10 0.77
CA LYS A 386 27.37 -18.37 1.44
C LYS A 386 27.24 -18.45 2.96
N SER A 387 26.25 -17.74 3.53
CA SER A 387 26.06 -17.62 4.98
C SER A 387 24.66 -18.01 5.44
N PHE A 388 23.68 -18.08 4.53
CA PHE A 388 22.28 -18.33 4.86
C PHE A 388 21.71 -19.54 4.14
N THR A 389 20.81 -20.25 4.83
CA THR A 389 19.89 -21.19 4.18
C THR A 389 18.69 -20.39 3.67
N ILE A 390 18.46 -20.41 2.35
CA ILE A 390 17.42 -19.63 1.70
C ILE A 390 16.25 -20.53 1.35
N THR A 391 15.05 -20.17 1.80
CA THR A 391 13.82 -20.88 1.47
C THR A 391 12.78 -19.89 0.97
N THR A 392 12.13 -20.21 -0.15
CA THR A 392 10.97 -19.45 -0.61
C THR A 392 9.76 -19.86 0.23
N VAL A 393 9.11 -18.88 0.85
CA VAL A 393 7.88 -19.09 1.62
C VAL A 393 6.70 -19.18 0.64
N SER A 394 5.72 -20.06 0.87
CA SER A 394 4.43 -20.14 0.14
C SER A 394 3.26 -19.78 1.08
N ALA A 395 2.11 -19.31 0.57
CA ALA A 395 1.08 -18.67 1.40
C ALA A 395 0.23 -19.66 2.22
N MET A 396 0.35 -20.96 1.96
CA MET A 396 -0.38 -21.98 2.70
C MET A 396 0.42 -22.51 3.92
N PRO A 397 -0.22 -22.69 5.10
CA PRO A 397 0.43 -23.35 6.22
C PRO A 397 0.65 -24.82 5.87
N VAL A 398 1.92 -25.24 5.81
CA VAL A 398 2.28 -26.65 5.66
C VAL A 398 1.94 -27.36 6.97
N VAL A 399 0.77 -28.00 7.03
CA VAL A 399 0.45 -28.96 8.08
C VAL A 399 0.65 -30.37 7.50
N ASN A 400 1.65 -31.09 8.02
CA ASN A 400 1.90 -32.51 7.78
C ASN A 400 2.04 -32.96 6.31
N HIS A 401 3.02 -32.43 5.57
CA HIS A 401 3.55 -32.96 4.30
C HIS A 401 2.52 -33.33 3.20
N THR A 402 1.29 -32.85 3.31
CA THR A 402 0.23 -33.05 2.32
C THR A 402 -0.22 -31.68 1.86
N VAL A 403 0.11 -31.36 0.61
CA VAL A 403 -0.49 -30.23 -0.10
C VAL A 403 -1.96 -30.61 -0.28
N VAL A 404 -2.82 -30.08 0.59
CA VAL A 404 -4.26 -30.20 0.39
C VAL A 404 -4.61 -29.23 -0.72
N GLU A 405 -4.84 -29.76 -1.93
CA GLU A 405 -5.58 -29.05 -2.98
C GLU A 405 -6.99 -28.76 -2.44
N SER A 406 -7.12 -27.60 -1.80
CA SER A 406 -8.41 -27.00 -1.51
C SER A 406 -9.06 -26.69 -2.85
N LYS A 407 -10.03 -27.53 -3.26
CA LYS A 407 -11.00 -27.19 -4.31
C LYS A 407 -11.40 -25.73 -4.13
N THR A 408 -11.20 -24.94 -5.17
CA THR A 408 -11.48 -23.50 -5.30
C THR A 408 -12.87 -23.13 -4.77
N ARG A 409 -12.97 -22.99 -3.46
CA ARG A 409 -13.79 -21.96 -2.83
C ARG A 409 -12.87 -20.78 -2.70
N THR A 410 -13.19 -19.71 -3.42
CA THR A 410 -12.64 -18.37 -3.18
C THR A 410 -12.50 -18.18 -1.66
N SER A 411 -11.27 -18.12 -1.18
CA SER A 411 -11.04 -17.93 0.25
C SER A 411 -11.58 -16.54 0.60
N PRO A 412 -12.24 -16.35 1.76
CA PRO A 412 -12.74 -15.03 2.17
C PRO A 412 -11.62 -14.03 2.55
N LEU A 413 -10.36 -14.29 2.21
CA LEU A 413 -9.18 -13.62 2.79
C LEU A 413 -8.62 -12.43 2.00
N GLU A 414 -9.29 -11.97 0.93
CA GLU A 414 -8.87 -10.74 0.22
C GLU A 414 -9.30 -9.42 0.89
N GLY A 415 -9.88 -9.45 2.09
CA GLY A 415 -10.83 -8.42 2.52
C GLY A 415 -10.44 -7.42 3.61
N TRP A 416 -9.17 -7.09 3.87
CA TRP A 416 -8.85 -6.10 4.95
C TRP A 416 -8.00 -4.91 4.51
N ILE A 417 -7.11 -5.09 3.53
CA ILE A 417 -6.22 -4.04 3.02
C ILE A 417 -6.86 -3.28 1.84
N LEU A 418 -7.81 -3.90 1.11
CA LEU A 418 -8.30 -3.41 -0.18
C LEU A 418 -9.81 -3.12 -0.26
N ASN A 419 -10.62 -3.61 0.66
CA ASN A 419 -12.08 -3.52 0.58
C ASN A 419 -12.67 -2.74 1.77
N ASP A 420 -13.98 -2.47 1.73
CA ASP A 420 -14.84 -1.82 2.74
C ASP A 420 -14.69 -2.36 4.20
N GLY A 421 -13.99 -3.48 4.38
CA GLY A 421 -13.81 -4.20 5.64
C GLY A 421 -15.12 -4.78 6.19
N GLY A 422 -16.22 -4.77 5.45
CA GLY A 422 -17.54 -5.16 5.95
C GLY A 422 -18.16 -4.19 6.97
N LEU A 423 -17.76 -2.91 6.99
CA LEU A 423 -18.44 -1.88 7.80
C LEU A 423 -19.89 -1.65 7.35
N ASP A 424 -20.16 -1.80 6.06
CA ASP A 424 -21.51 -1.66 5.51
C ASP A 424 -22.48 -2.74 6.04
N ASN A 425 -21.97 -3.93 6.39
CA ASN A 425 -22.77 -4.99 7.01
C ASN A 425 -23.14 -4.65 8.46
N TYR A 426 -22.25 -3.99 9.21
CA TYR A 426 -22.52 -3.57 10.59
C TYR A 426 -23.60 -2.49 10.68
N ASN A 427 -23.59 -1.52 9.75
CA ASN A 427 -24.62 -0.48 9.67
C ASN A 427 -26.00 -1.02 9.21
N ARG A 428 -26.02 -2.09 8.41
CA ARG A 428 -27.25 -2.81 8.03
C ARG A 428 -27.87 -3.63 9.16
N GLU A 429 -27.07 -4.16 10.07
CA GLU A 429 -27.57 -4.88 11.25
C GLU A 429 -28.15 -3.93 12.30
N MET A 430 -27.59 -2.72 12.47
CA MET A 430 -28.16 -1.70 13.37
C MET A 430 -29.42 -1.01 12.83
N SER A 431 -29.73 -1.15 11.55
CA SER A 431 -30.94 -0.55 10.92
C SER A 431 -32.12 -1.52 10.80
N ASN A 432 -31.98 -2.79 11.21
CA ASN A 432 -33.03 -3.80 11.12
C ASN A 432 -33.49 -4.29 12.51
N ASP A 433 -34.06 -3.38 13.29
CA ASP A 433 -35.02 -3.72 14.36
C ASP A 433 -36.45 -3.44 13.84
N ASP A 434 -37.03 -4.38 13.08
CA ASP A 434 -38.41 -4.87 13.30
C ASP A 434 -38.93 -5.82 12.18
N LYS A 435 -39.48 -6.96 12.65
CA LYS A 435 -40.63 -7.75 12.13
C LYS A 435 -40.45 -8.80 11.01
N ASN A 436 -40.38 -10.05 11.50
CA ASN A 436 -41.23 -11.22 11.21
C ASN A 436 -41.36 -11.83 9.79
N ASN A 437 -40.97 -13.11 9.74
CA ASN A 437 -41.61 -14.29 9.13
C ASN A 437 -41.94 -14.32 7.63
N ASN A 438 -41.26 -15.20 6.88
CA ASN A 438 -41.81 -16.53 6.55
C ASN A 438 -40.79 -17.39 5.79
N GLY A 439 -40.77 -18.69 6.12
CA GLY A 439 -39.81 -19.64 5.58
C GLY A 439 -40.12 -20.12 4.17
N THR A 440 -39.07 -20.54 3.46
CA THR A 440 -39.15 -21.60 2.44
C THR A 440 -37.77 -22.25 2.29
N THR A 441 -37.71 -23.58 2.39
CA THR A 441 -36.53 -24.44 2.20
C THR A 441 -36.08 -24.54 0.73
N PRO A 442 -34.79 -24.88 0.48
CA PRO A 442 -34.14 -24.77 -0.83
C PRO A 442 -34.28 -26.02 -1.71
N THR A 443 -34.37 -25.83 -3.03
CA THR A 443 -34.27 -26.91 -4.03
C THR A 443 -32.92 -26.88 -4.76
N LYS A 444 -32.42 -28.09 -5.00
CA LYS A 444 -31.09 -28.52 -5.46
C LYS A 444 -30.76 -28.19 -6.92
N ASP A 445 -29.44 -28.08 -7.12
CA ASP A 445 -28.60 -28.48 -8.27
C ASP A 445 -28.95 -28.04 -9.69
N LYS A 446 -27.95 -27.42 -10.33
CA LYS A 446 -27.42 -27.81 -11.65
C LYS A 446 -26.06 -27.15 -11.89
N THR A 447 -25.02 -27.97 -11.98
CA THR A 447 -23.69 -27.66 -12.52
C THR A 447 -23.76 -27.42 -14.03
N PRO A 448 -22.97 -26.49 -14.57
CA PRO A 448 -22.08 -26.84 -15.69
C PRO A 448 -20.69 -26.19 -15.55
N ALA A 449 -19.62 -26.97 -15.71
CA ALA A 449 -18.75 -27.06 -16.90
C ALA A 449 -17.66 -25.98 -16.90
N ILE A 450 -16.44 -26.43 -16.67
CA ILE A 450 -15.20 -25.64 -16.60
C ILE A 450 -14.73 -25.40 -18.03
N GLU A 451 -14.76 -24.15 -18.49
CA GLU A 451 -13.95 -23.67 -19.61
C GLU A 451 -12.69 -22.99 -19.05
N GLN A 452 -11.57 -23.27 -19.72
CA GLN A 452 -10.23 -22.81 -19.37
C GLN A 452 -10.16 -21.29 -19.54
N VAL A 453 -9.72 -20.58 -18.50
CA VAL A 453 -9.39 -19.15 -18.59
C VAL A 453 -7.92 -19.07 -18.99
N GLU A 454 -7.69 -18.61 -20.21
CA GLU A 454 -6.39 -18.20 -20.73
C GLU A 454 -5.92 -16.91 -20.03
N ASP A 455 -4.61 -16.78 -19.87
CA ASP A 455 -3.91 -15.66 -19.25
C ASP A 455 -4.15 -14.33 -19.99
N GLU A 456 -4.70 -13.32 -19.31
CA GLU A 456 -4.77 -11.89 -19.71
C GLU A 456 -4.30 -11.06 -18.49
N ASP A 457 -3.45 -10.04 -18.55
CA ASP A 457 -2.75 -9.35 -19.64
C ASP A 457 -1.54 -8.61 -19.00
N ASP A 458 -0.33 -8.78 -19.55
CA ASP A 458 0.81 -7.90 -19.28
C ASP A 458 0.53 -6.51 -19.89
N ASP A 459 0.80 -5.43 -19.15
CA ASP A 459 0.67 -4.04 -19.64
C ASP A 459 1.33 -3.90 -21.03
N PRO A 460 0.57 -3.54 -22.09
CA PRO A 460 1.08 -3.42 -23.44
C PRO A 460 2.26 -2.45 -23.59
N TYR A 461 2.42 -1.49 -22.67
CA TYR A 461 3.59 -0.60 -22.63
C TYR A 461 4.83 -1.32 -22.09
N ASN A 462 4.72 -1.97 -20.93
CA ASN A 462 5.83 -2.74 -20.34
C ASN A 462 6.25 -3.90 -21.23
N ALA A 463 5.29 -4.65 -21.79
CA ALA A 463 5.55 -5.71 -22.75
C ALA A 463 6.27 -5.20 -24.01
N ARG A 464 6.07 -3.94 -24.43
CA ARG A 464 6.82 -3.34 -25.55
C ARG A 464 8.23 -2.98 -25.16
N ILE A 465 8.43 -2.36 -24.00
CA ILE A 465 9.75 -2.00 -23.50
C ILE A 465 10.59 -3.26 -23.23
N GLU A 466 10.01 -4.30 -22.63
CA GLU A 466 10.67 -5.59 -22.42
C GLU A 466 11.10 -6.24 -23.73
N LYS A 467 10.25 -6.21 -24.77
CA LYS A 467 10.60 -6.69 -26.12
C LYS A 467 11.79 -5.95 -26.73
N THR A 468 12.05 -4.71 -26.33
CA THR A 468 13.24 -3.97 -26.80
C THR A 468 14.53 -4.41 -26.11
N GLY A 469 14.46 -5.11 -24.97
CA GLY A 469 15.62 -5.41 -24.14
C GLY A 469 16.22 -4.19 -23.42
N CYS A 470 15.53 -3.05 -23.43
CA CYS A 470 15.95 -1.79 -22.77
C CYS A 470 15.12 -1.47 -21.53
N TYR A 471 14.53 -2.50 -20.93
CA TYR A 471 13.71 -2.36 -19.73
C TYR A 471 14.52 -1.78 -18.57
N GLN A 472 15.77 -2.21 -18.41
CA GLN A 472 16.65 -1.69 -17.37
C GLN A 472 16.83 -0.18 -17.47
N GLU A 473 17.19 0.32 -18.64
CA GLU A 473 17.46 1.74 -18.82
C GLU A 473 16.18 2.58 -18.79
N ASN A 474 15.04 2.01 -19.18
CA ASN A 474 13.73 2.64 -18.97
C ASN A 474 13.43 2.81 -17.49
N GLU A 475 13.63 1.76 -16.69
CA GLU A 475 13.41 1.79 -15.25
C GLU A 475 14.38 2.72 -14.52
N ASP A 476 15.68 2.69 -14.86
CA ASP A 476 16.65 3.65 -14.29
C ASP A 476 16.24 5.10 -14.55
N LEU A 477 15.68 5.36 -15.74
CA LEU A 477 15.14 6.65 -16.12
C LEU A 477 13.86 7.00 -15.34
N GLN A 478 12.93 6.06 -15.17
CA GLN A 478 11.73 6.24 -14.34
C GLN A 478 12.08 6.47 -12.86
N LEU A 479 13.02 5.71 -12.31
CA LEU A 479 13.51 5.84 -10.94
C LEU A 479 14.20 7.19 -10.71
N CYS A 480 15.05 7.63 -11.63
CA CYS A 480 15.63 8.96 -11.52
C CYS A 480 14.58 10.06 -11.59
N PHE A 481 13.63 9.98 -12.53
CA PHE A 481 12.56 10.99 -12.61
C PHE A 481 11.71 10.95 -11.34
N PHE A 482 11.48 9.76 -10.81
CA PHE A 482 10.76 9.59 -9.57
C PHE A 482 11.48 10.27 -8.39
N ASP A 483 12.78 10.05 -8.23
CA ASP A 483 13.60 10.66 -7.17
C ASP A 483 13.74 12.18 -7.32
N THR A 484 13.86 12.67 -8.55
CA THR A 484 14.19 14.09 -8.81
C THR A 484 12.98 14.96 -9.13
N LYS A 485 11.86 14.33 -9.51
CA LYS A 485 10.66 14.93 -10.09
C LYS A 485 10.94 15.89 -11.25
N ASP A 486 12.08 15.72 -11.93
CA ASP A 486 12.54 16.61 -13.00
C ASP A 486 13.38 15.85 -14.03
N TRP A 487 12.80 15.57 -15.20
CA TRP A 487 13.47 14.88 -16.31
C TRP A 487 14.80 15.52 -16.71
N ARG A 488 14.97 16.84 -16.52
CA ARG A 488 16.21 17.56 -16.85
C ARG A 488 17.38 17.14 -15.97
N LYS A 489 17.11 16.69 -14.75
CA LYS A 489 18.12 16.16 -13.82
C LYS A 489 18.52 14.72 -14.14
N CYS A 490 17.71 14.00 -14.91
CA CYS A 490 17.92 12.61 -15.33
C CYS A 490 18.58 12.48 -16.70
N LYS A 491 19.43 13.45 -17.06
CA LYS A 491 20.05 13.49 -18.39
C LYS A 491 20.90 12.25 -18.67
N LYS A 492 21.55 11.69 -17.65
CA LYS A 492 22.40 10.51 -17.78
C LYS A 492 21.57 9.27 -18.08
N GLU A 493 20.51 9.05 -17.31
CA GLU A 493 19.59 7.93 -17.40
C GLU A 493 18.80 8.00 -18.72
N MET A 494 18.38 9.20 -19.11
CA MET A 494 17.70 9.46 -20.37
C MET A 494 18.61 9.19 -21.59
N GLN A 495 19.90 9.54 -21.49
CA GLN A 495 20.89 9.20 -22.51
C GLN A 495 21.17 7.70 -22.56
N ALA A 496 21.22 7.01 -21.43
CA ALA A 496 21.40 5.57 -21.35
C ALA A 496 20.22 4.83 -22.00
N PHE A 497 18.98 5.22 -21.65
CA PHE A 497 17.77 4.66 -22.25
C PHE A 497 17.75 4.89 -23.76
N ARG A 498 18.01 6.13 -24.20
CA ARG A 498 18.06 6.45 -25.64
C ARG A 498 19.12 5.63 -26.37
N ALA A 499 20.31 5.46 -25.77
CA ALA A 499 21.38 4.67 -26.38
C ALA A 499 21.01 3.18 -26.51
N CYS A 500 20.41 2.58 -25.48
CA CYS A 500 19.90 1.22 -25.57
C CYS A 500 18.80 1.11 -26.62
N PHE A 501 17.82 2.01 -26.59
CA PHE A 501 16.65 1.94 -27.44
C PHE A 501 17.01 2.11 -28.93
N ILE A 502 17.98 2.97 -29.25
CA ILE A 502 18.55 3.09 -30.61
C ILE A 502 19.23 1.80 -31.04
N LYS A 503 20.03 1.19 -30.16
CA LYS A 503 20.76 -0.06 -30.43
C LYS A 503 19.81 -1.23 -30.70
N ASN A 504 18.65 -1.24 -30.05
CA ASN A 504 17.65 -2.30 -30.18
C ASN A 504 16.42 -1.89 -31.02
N SER A 505 16.55 -0.85 -31.84
CA SER A 505 15.46 -0.26 -32.65
C SER A 505 14.74 -1.26 -33.58
N ASN A 506 15.42 -2.32 -34.02
CA ASN A 506 14.82 -3.40 -34.81
C ASN A 506 13.77 -4.22 -34.05
N ASN A 507 13.82 -4.21 -32.71
CA ASN A 507 12.88 -4.93 -31.84
C ASN A 507 11.74 -4.00 -31.34
N ALA A 508 11.83 -2.69 -31.58
CA ALA A 508 11.02 -1.68 -30.90
C ALA A 508 9.75 -1.22 -31.66
N GLY A 509 9.54 -1.65 -32.91
CA GLY A 509 8.28 -1.44 -33.65
C GLY A 509 7.84 0.02 -33.94
N SER A 510 8.51 1.06 -33.43
CA SER A 510 8.05 2.45 -33.59
C SER A 510 8.74 3.17 -34.76
N LYS A 511 7.97 3.47 -35.80
CA LYS A 511 8.39 4.30 -36.95
C LYS A 511 8.70 5.76 -36.53
N GLU A 512 8.07 6.23 -35.45
CA GLU A 512 8.14 7.61 -34.95
C GLU A 512 9.53 7.99 -34.38
N LEU A 513 10.30 7.03 -33.84
CA LEU A 513 11.63 7.31 -33.28
C LEU A 513 12.76 7.30 -34.32
N ILE A 514 12.61 6.56 -35.43
CA ILE A 514 13.51 6.64 -36.58
C ILE A 514 13.48 8.05 -37.18
N GLU A 515 12.35 8.74 -37.10
CA GLU A 515 12.23 10.16 -37.47
C GLU A 515 12.92 11.09 -36.46
N SER A 516 12.79 10.84 -35.16
CA SER A 516 13.48 11.64 -34.12
C SER A 516 15.02 11.52 -34.17
N ALA A 517 15.55 10.43 -34.72
CA ALA A 517 16.99 10.24 -34.92
C ALA A 517 17.58 11.19 -35.98
N LYS A 518 16.74 11.85 -36.79
CA LYS A 518 17.19 12.79 -37.84
C LYS A 518 17.50 14.20 -37.30
N HIS A 519 17.08 14.52 -36.07
CA HIS A 519 17.35 15.83 -35.45
C HIS A 519 17.88 15.69 -34.00
N PRO A 520 19.19 15.38 -33.83
CA PRO A 520 19.78 15.15 -32.50
C PRO A 520 19.95 16.41 -31.63
N GLN A 521 19.74 17.61 -32.17
CA GLN A 521 20.11 18.89 -31.54
C GLN A 521 18.92 19.75 -31.08
N GLU A 522 17.68 19.33 -31.30
CA GLU A 522 16.49 20.07 -30.87
C GLU A 522 15.73 19.24 -29.84
N LEU A 523 16.23 19.20 -28.59
CA LEU A 523 15.50 18.90 -27.35
C LEU A 523 16.40 19.16 -26.13
#